data_AF-N6YX06-F1
#
_entry.id   AF-N6YX06-F1
#
_cell.length_a   1.000
_cell.length_b   1.000
_cell.length_c   1.000
_cell.angle_alpha   90.00
_cell.angle_beta   90.00
_cell.angle_gamma   90.00
#
_symmetry.space_group_name_H-M   'P 1'
#
loop_
_entity.id
_entity.type
_entity.pdbx_description
1 polymer ?
#
loop_
_entity_poly.entity_id
_entity_poly.type
_entity_poly.pdbx_seq_one_letter_code
_entity_poly.pdbx_strand_id
1 'polypeptide(L)'
;MWEEVAGAEGAARTCQARWRSESGQAPPRRVVVADDTMKADTAWRLACEGTALLWRGDYHNARQLLQAMARRADGRARKPGKAARP
;
A
#
# COMPACT_ATOMS: atom_id res chain seq x y z
N MET A 1 -9.98 -35.32 13.05
CA MET A 1 -10.16 -35.09 11.61
C MET A 1 -11.09 -33.90 11.51
N TRP A 2 -10.52 -32.68 11.50
CA TRP A 2 -11.31 -31.46 11.43
C TRP A 2 -11.30 -31.01 9.97
N GLU A 3 -12.43 -31.16 9.31
CA GLU A 3 -12.71 -30.46 8.06
C GLU A 3 -13.17 -29.06 8.45
N GLU A 4 -12.27 -28.10 8.34
CA GLU A 4 -12.64 -26.69 8.31
C GLU A 4 -13.24 -26.43 6.93
N VAL A 5 -14.56 -26.60 6.81
CA VAL A 5 -15.33 -26.07 5.69
C VAL A 5 -15.18 -24.55 5.75
N ALA A 6 -14.27 -24.04 4.93
CA ALA A 6 -14.04 -22.62 4.67
C ALA A 6 -15.39 -21.98 4.29
N GLY A 7 -16.04 -21.40 5.29
CA GLY A 7 -17.32 -20.75 5.15
C GLY A 7 -17.18 -19.53 4.24
N ALA A 8 -17.86 -19.60 3.10
CA ALA A 8 -18.38 -18.49 2.32
C ALA A 8 -17.44 -17.28 2.16
N GLU A 9 -16.70 -17.28 1.07
CA GLU A 9 -16.20 -16.05 0.47
C GLU A 9 -17.36 -15.05 0.25
N GLY A 10 -17.12 -13.77 0.53
CA GLY A 10 -17.71 -12.71 -0.29
C GLY A 10 -18.77 -11.80 0.32
N ALA A 11 -18.98 -11.74 1.64
CA ALA A 11 -19.71 -10.59 2.20
C ALA A 11 -18.73 -9.44 2.46
N ALA A 12 -18.66 -8.47 1.53
CA ALA A 12 -17.93 -7.22 1.74
C ALA A 12 -18.46 -6.52 3.00
N ARG A 13 -17.80 -6.76 4.14
CA ARG A 13 -18.17 -6.15 5.41
C ARG A 13 -17.76 -4.69 5.39
N THR A 14 -18.72 -3.79 5.59
CA THR A 14 -18.44 -2.37 5.80
C THR A 14 -17.72 -2.20 7.14
N CYS A 15 -16.40 -2.05 7.09
CA CYS A 15 -15.57 -1.75 8.24
C CYS A 15 -15.32 -0.23 8.27
N GLN A 16 -15.56 0.39 9.42
CA GLN A 16 -15.23 1.80 9.66
C GLN A 16 -14.15 1.87 10.73
N ALA A 17 -13.18 2.75 10.54
CA ALA A 17 -12.13 3.01 11.51
C ALA A 17 -11.99 4.53 11.70
N ARG A 18 -11.71 4.96 12.94
CA ARG A 18 -11.34 6.36 13.20
C ARG A 18 -9.96 6.62 12.60
N TRP A 19 -9.85 7.72 11.86
CA TRP A 19 -8.55 8.20 11.40
C TRP A 19 -7.66 8.52 12.60
N ARG A 20 -6.44 7.97 12.62
CA ARG A 20 -5.42 8.26 13.62
C ARG A 20 -4.16 8.69 12.91
N SER A 21 -3.79 9.95 13.07
CA SER A 21 -2.49 10.48 12.65
C SER A 21 -1.75 10.97 13.89
N GLU A 22 -0.55 10.44 14.12
CA GLU A 22 0.33 10.89 15.20
C GLU A 22 0.74 12.37 15.02
N SER A 23 1.05 12.75 13.77
CA SER A 23 1.43 14.12 13.38
C SER A 23 0.23 15.06 13.17
N GLY A 24 -0.97 14.68 13.59
CA GLY A 24 -2.17 15.52 13.47
C GLY A 24 -2.63 15.80 12.04
N GLN A 25 -2.16 15.05 11.04
CA GLN A 25 -2.60 15.22 9.66
C GLN A 25 -4.10 14.97 9.53
N ALA A 26 -4.77 15.84 8.78
CA ALA A 26 -6.18 15.71 8.47
C ALA A 26 -6.44 14.38 7.74
N PRO A 27 -7.62 13.76 7.94
CA PRO A 27 -8.01 12.59 7.18
C PRO A 27 -7.96 12.91 5.68
N PRO A 28 -7.32 12.05 4.87
CA PRO A 28 -7.18 12.27 3.44
C PRO A 28 -8.55 12.35 2.78
N ARG A 29 -8.72 13.32 1.87
CA ARG A 29 -9.97 13.51 1.12
C ARG A 29 -10.28 12.33 0.20
N ARG A 30 -9.26 11.56 -0.17
CA ARG A 30 -9.38 10.40 -1.05
C ARG A 30 -8.62 9.23 -0.45
N VAL A 31 -9.35 8.14 -0.23
CA VAL A 31 -8.81 6.85 0.20
C VAL A 31 -9.14 5.84 -0.89
N VAL A 32 -8.13 5.16 -1.42
CA VAL A 32 -8.30 4.06 -2.38
C VAL A 32 -7.93 2.77 -1.70
N VAL A 33 -8.71 1.72 -1.95
CA VAL A 33 -8.39 0.40 -1.42
C VAL A 33 -7.34 -0.26 -2.29
N ALA A 34 -6.26 -0.72 -1.65
CA ALA A 34 -5.19 -1.50 -2.25
C ALA A 34 -5.25 -2.95 -1.78
N ASP A 35 -4.91 -3.88 -2.65
CA ASP A 35 -4.76 -5.31 -2.38
C ASP A 35 -3.51 -5.84 -3.10
N ASP A 36 -3.28 -7.15 -3.05
CA ASP A 36 -2.14 -7.84 -3.66
C ASP A 36 -2.12 -7.77 -5.20
N THR A 37 -3.22 -7.38 -5.83
CA THR A 37 -3.28 -7.13 -7.28
C THR A 37 -2.81 -5.72 -7.65
N MET A 38 -2.77 -4.80 -6.69
CA MET A 38 -2.37 -3.41 -6.93
C MET A 38 -0.86 -3.30 -7.18
N LYS A 39 -0.51 -2.79 -8.37
CA LYS A 39 0.90 -2.54 -8.73
C LYS A 39 1.52 -1.46 -7.85
N ALA A 40 2.74 -1.71 -7.40
CA ALA A 40 3.54 -0.76 -6.61
C ALA A 40 3.75 0.60 -7.30
N ASP A 41 3.84 0.64 -8.63
CA ASP A 41 3.94 1.90 -9.39
C ASP A 41 2.67 2.75 -9.28
N THR A 42 1.50 2.12 -9.36
CA THR A 42 0.20 2.80 -9.24
C THR A 42 -0.03 3.26 -7.80
N ALA A 43 0.25 2.39 -6.82
CA ALA A 43 0.21 2.74 -5.41
C ALA A 43 1.12 3.94 -5.10
N TRP A 44 2.37 3.91 -5.59
CA TRP A 44 3.31 5.01 -5.41
C TRP A 44 2.81 6.33 -6.01
N ARG A 45 2.29 6.30 -7.24
CA ARG A 45 1.73 7.51 -7.89
C ARG A 45 0.56 8.09 -7.10
N LEU A 46 -0.38 7.24 -6.67
CA LEU A 46 -1.52 7.65 -5.86
C LEU A 46 -1.06 8.29 -4.54
N ALA A 47 -0.08 7.69 -3.87
CA ALA A 47 0.51 8.25 -2.66
C ALA A 47 1.14 9.63 -2.91
N CYS A 48 1.90 9.80 -4.01
CA CYS A 48 2.46 11.09 -4.40
C CYS A 48 1.41 12.15 -4.77
N GLU A 49 0.26 11.72 -5.29
CA GLU A 49 -0.89 12.60 -5.61
C GLU A 49 -1.68 13.01 -4.36
N GLY A 50 -1.27 12.55 -3.16
CA GLY A 50 -1.96 12.84 -1.90
C GLY A 50 -3.15 11.93 -1.62
N THR A 51 -3.24 10.79 -2.31
CA THR A 51 -4.26 9.76 -2.06
C THR A 51 -3.74 8.78 -1.02
N ALA A 52 -4.54 8.52 0.02
CA ALA A 52 -4.21 7.47 0.97
C ALA A 52 -4.62 6.11 0.43
N LEU A 53 -3.83 5.09 0.77
CA LEU A 53 -4.08 3.71 0.40
C LEU A 53 -4.50 2.93 1.64
N LEU A 54 -5.67 2.30 1.57
CA LEU A 54 -6.13 1.35 2.59
C LEU A 54 -5.82 -0.06 2.11
N TRP A 55 -4.91 -0.77 2.77
CA TRP A 55 -4.64 -2.16 2.42
C TRP A 55 -5.76 -3.10 2.88
N ARG A 56 -6.21 -3.99 1.98
CA ARG A 56 -7.07 -5.14 2.28
C ARG A 56 -6.31 -6.42 1.93
N GLY A 57 -6.11 -7.27 2.93
CA GLY A 57 -5.38 -8.52 2.79
C GLY A 57 -4.47 -8.76 3.99
N ASP A 58 -3.47 -9.61 3.81
CA ASP A 58 -2.50 -9.94 4.84
C ASP A 58 -1.41 -8.86 4.99
N TYR A 59 -0.82 -8.80 6.18
CA TYR A 59 0.25 -7.84 6.50
C TYR A 59 1.54 -8.09 5.71
N HIS A 60 1.81 -9.34 5.33
CA HIS A 60 3.06 -9.70 4.66
C HIS A 60 3.11 -9.07 3.27
N ASN A 61 2.07 -9.24 2.48
CA ASN A 61 1.92 -8.64 1.16
C ASN A 61 1.83 -7.10 1.23
N ALA A 62 1.17 -6.55 2.25
CA ALA A 62 1.17 -5.10 2.50
C ALA A 62 2.58 -4.55 2.66
N ARG A 63 3.41 -5.23 3.48
CA ARG A 63 4.79 -4.84 3.73
C ARG A 63 5.65 -4.97 2.46
N GLN A 64 5.43 -6.02 1.66
CA GLN A 64 6.10 -6.16 0.37
C GLN A 64 5.76 -4.99 -0.57
N LEU A 65 4.48 -4.58 -0.64
CA LEU A 65 4.06 -3.41 -1.42
C LEU A 65 4.78 -2.15 -0.93
N LEU A 66 4.79 -1.90 0.39
CA LEU A 66 5.49 -0.75 0.98
C LEU A 66 6.99 -0.74 0.64
N GLN A 67 7.66 -1.89 0.71
CA GLN A 67 9.06 -2.02 0.31
C GLN A 67 9.27 -1.80 -1.19
N ALA A 68 8.32 -2.24 -2.03
CA ALA A 68 8.36 -2.01 -3.47
C ALA A 68 8.13 -0.54 -3.83
N MET A 69 7.32 0.20 -3.06
CA MET A 69 7.11 1.64 -3.18
C MET A 69 8.37 2.40 -2.72
N ALA A 70 8.97 2.05 -1.58
CA ALA A 70 10.19 2.69 -1.07
C ALA A 70 11.35 2.59 -2.08
N ARG A 71 11.60 1.39 -2.62
CA ARG A 71 12.63 1.19 -3.67
C ARG A 71 12.40 2.06 -4.91
N ARG A 72 11.15 2.37 -5.24
CA ARG A 72 10.80 3.24 -6.37
C ARG A 72 10.99 4.71 -6.06
N ALA A 73 10.70 5.13 -4.82
CA ALA A 73 11.01 6.47 -4.34
C ALA A 73 12.53 6.73 -4.44
N ASP A 74 13.34 5.78 -3.96
CA ASP A 74 14.81 5.86 -3.99
C ASP A 74 15.36 5.78 -5.41
N GLY A 75 14.83 4.86 -6.23
CA GLY A 75 15.24 4.69 -7.63
C GLY A 75 14.91 5.88 -8.52
N ARG A 76 13.84 6.64 -8.21
CA ARG A 76 13.50 7.87 -8.94
C ARG A 76 14.33 9.07 -8.49
N ALA A 77 14.77 9.11 -7.24
CA ALA A 77 15.70 10.12 -6.74
C ALA A 77 17.11 10.00 -7.35
N ARG A 78 17.43 8.84 -7.92
CA ARG A 78 18.74 8.57 -8.52
C ARG A 78 18.55 8.28 -10.01
N LYS A 79 18.55 9.33 -10.84
CA LYS A 79 19.31 9.23 -12.09
C LYS A 79 20.77 9.12 -11.63
N PRO A 80 21.44 7.95 -11.72
CA PRO A 80 22.88 7.97 -11.60
C PRO A 80 23.34 8.66 -12.88
N GLY A 81 23.69 9.95 -12.76
CA GLY A 81 24.71 10.50 -13.63
C GLY A 81 25.87 9.51 -13.61
N LYS A 82 26.24 9.07 -14.81
CA LYS A 82 27.37 8.18 -15.10
C LYS A 82 28.58 8.64 -14.28
N ALA A 83 28.88 7.93 -13.20
CA ALA A 83 30.13 8.03 -12.44
C ALA A 83 30.54 6.58 -12.16
N ALA A 84 31.27 5.99 -13.09
CA ALA A 84 32.74 5.97 -13.09
C ALA A 84 33.24 5.26 -11.82
N ARG A 85 33.60 3.99 -11.99
CA ARG A 85 34.32 3.19 -11.00
C ARG A 85 35.81 3.23 -11.39
N PRO A 86 36.74 3.35 -10.42
CA PRO A 86 38.18 3.47 -10.69
C PRO A 86 38.75 2.26 -11.42
#